data_AF-A0A0G0RYW6-F1
#
_entry.id   AF-A0A0G0RYW6-F1
#
_cell.length_a   1.000
_cell.length_b   1.000
_cell.length_c   1.000
_cell.angle_alpha   90.00
_cell.angle_beta   90.00
_cell.angle_gamma   90.00
#
_symmetry.space_group_name_H-M   'P 1'
#
loop_
_entity.id
_entity.type
_entity.pdbx_description
1 polymer ?
#
loop_
_entity_poly.entity_id
_entity_poly.type
_entity_poly.pdbx_seq_one_letter_code
_entity_poly.pdbx_strand_id
1 'polypeptide(L)'
;MENEIFLKQFYKRKEKVLKLYQAQSPVYNPFLESKIILNSDGFHHLQFSARRPRNKREQLLKFNLLPLALDVIRKAGTLQEYRKCLMEFGEKKRWFKSHKNC
;
A
#
# COMPACT_ATOMS: atom_id res chain seq x y z
N MET A 1 -16.66 18.17 -18.76
CA MET A 1 -17.66 17.60 -17.82
C MET A 1 -17.29 16.19 -17.37
N GLU A 2 -17.03 15.24 -18.28
CA GLU A 2 -16.70 13.84 -17.93
C GLU A 2 -15.48 13.69 -17.00
N ASN A 3 -14.42 14.46 -17.23
CA ASN A 3 -13.21 14.43 -16.40
C ASN A 3 -13.46 14.87 -14.95
N GLU A 4 -14.37 15.82 -14.74
CA GLU A 4 -14.69 16.32 -13.40
C GLU A 4 -15.50 15.27 -12.61
N ILE A 5 -16.48 14.65 -13.26
CA ILE A 5 -17.26 13.54 -12.69
C ILE A 5 -16.33 12.39 -12.32
N PHE A 6 -15.42 12.02 -13.23
CA PHE A 6 -14.42 10.99 -12.97
C PHE A 6 -13.54 11.31 -11.75
N LEU A 7 -13.01 12.54 -11.66
CA LEU A 7 -12.19 12.96 -10.53
C LEU A 7 -12.96 12.91 -9.21
N LYS A 8 -14.21 13.37 -9.19
CA LYS A 8 -15.06 13.30 -8.00
C LYS A 8 -15.30 11.86 -7.53
N GLN A 9 -15.63 10.96 -8.47
CA GLN A 9 -15.78 9.53 -8.17
C GLN A 9 -14.48 8.90 -7.67
N PHE A 10 -13.36 9.26 -8.30
CA PHE A 10 -12.04 8.81 -7.90
C PHE A 10 -11.72 9.17 -6.44
N TYR A 11 -11.92 10.44 -6.05
CA TYR A 11 -11.64 10.88 -4.67
C TYR A 11 -12.57 10.24 -3.66
N LYS A 12 -13.87 10.10 -3.98
CA LYS A 12 -14.84 9.37 -3.15
C LYS A 12 -14.41 7.92 -2.93
N ARG A 13 -13.92 7.25 -3.98
CA ARG A 13 -13.43 5.88 -3.89
C ARG A 13 -12.16 5.80 -3.05
N LYS A 14 -11.19 6.69 -3.27
CA LYS A 14 -9.95 6.77 -2.49
C LYS A 14 -10.24 6.88 -0.99
N GLU A 15 -11.15 7.77 -0.60
CA GLU A 15 -11.52 7.96 0.80
C GLU A 15 -12.17 6.71 1.41
N LYS A 16 -13.12 6.08 0.70
CA LYS A 16 -13.75 4.83 1.14
C LYS A 16 -12.72 3.72 1.35
N VAL A 17 -11.76 3.61 0.44
CA VAL A 17 -10.72 2.58 0.47
C VAL A 17 -9.68 2.87 1.56
N LEU A 18 -9.36 4.13 1.83
CA LEU A 18 -8.52 4.52 2.97
C LEU A 18 -9.16 4.12 4.30
N LYS A 19 -10.46 4.43 4.50
CA LYS A 19 -11.20 4.04 5.70
C LYS A 19 -11.23 2.52 5.87
N LEU A 20 -11.47 1.79 4.78
CA LEU A 20 -11.41 0.32 4.78
C LEU A 20 -10.02 -0.18 5.19
N TYR A 21 -8.96 0.33 4.57
CA TYR A 21 -7.58 -0.07 4.87
C TYR A 21 -7.22 0.14 6.35
N GLN A 22 -7.57 1.31 6.88
CA GLN A 22 -7.32 1.66 8.29
C GLN A 22 -8.12 0.79 9.25
N ALA A 23 -9.39 0.54 8.96
CA ALA A 23 -10.26 -0.29 9.80
C ALA A 23 -9.85 -1.76 9.85
N GLN A 24 -9.06 -2.24 8.88
CA GLN A 24 -8.58 -3.62 8.83
C GLN A 24 -7.23 -3.79 9.54
N SER A 25 -6.56 -2.72 9.93
CA SER A 25 -5.30 -2.79 10.66
C SER A 25 -5.54 -3.06 12.15
N PRO A 26 -4.84 -4.00 12.79
CA PRO A 26 -3.85 -4.92 12.23
C PRO A 26 -4.48 -6.20 11.62
N VAL A 27 -3.78 -6.83 10.66
CA VAL A 27 -4.22 -8.06 9.98
C VAL A 27 -3.34 -9.23 10.38
N TYR A 28 -3.93 -10.34 10.84
CA TYR A 28 -3.18 -11.57 11.09
C TYR A 28 -2.79 -12.28 9.78
N ASN A 29 -1.55 -12.73 9.68
CA ASN A 29 -1.06 -13.55 8.56
C ASN A 29 -0.56 -14.92 9.08
N PRO A 30 -1.05 -16.04 8.52
CA PRO A 30 -0.65 -17.38 8.94
C PRO A 30 0.83 -17.69 8.73
N PHE A 31 1.42 -17.28 7.60
CA PHE A 31 2.83 -17.57 7.31
C PHE A 31 3.79 -16.89 8.30
N LEU A 32 3.52 -15.64 8.67
CA LEU A 32 4.34 -14.89 9.63
C LEU A 32 3.95 -15.17 11.09
N GLU A 33 2.91 -15.96 11.32
CA GLU A 33 2.31 -16.27 12.62
C GLU A 33 2.08 -15.02 13.49
N SER A 34 1.82 -13.88 12.86
CA SER A 34 1.80 -12.58 13.52
C SER A 34 0.85 -11.59 12.88
N LYS A 35 0.56 -10.52 13.64
CA LYS A 35 -0.26 -9.40 13.20
C LYS A 35 0.60 -8.39 12.44
N ILE A 36 0.28 -8.18 11.17
CA ILE A 36 0.91 -7.19 10.30
C ILE A 36 0.19 -5.85 10.46
N ILE A 37 0.95 -4.78 10.57
CA ILE A 37 0.44 -3.41 10.62
C ILE A 37 0.30 -2.87 9.21
N LEU A 38 -0.92 -2.46 8.85
CA LEU A 38 -1.20 -1.75 7.60
C LEU A 38 -0.93 -0.26 7.81
N ASN A 39 0.29 0.18 7.49
CA ASN A 39 0.72 1.57 7.69
C ASN A 39 0.44 2.47 6.47
N SER A 40 0.72 3.77 6.63
CA SER A 40 0.54 4.77 5.59
C SER A 40 1.39 4.52 4.33
N ASP A 41 2.57 3.93 4.50
CA ASP A 41 3.48 3.60 3.39
C ASP A 41 2.91 2.48 2.50
N GLY A 42 2.34 1.44 3.10
CA GLY A 42 1.61 0.40 2.36
C GLY A 42 0.44 0.95 1.54
N PHE A 43 -0.30 1.93 2.08
CA PHE A 43 -1.34 2.62 1.32
C PHE A 43 -0.78 3.54 0.22
N HIS A 44 0.36 4.18 0.49
CA HIS A 44 1.09 4.98 -0.49
C HIS A 44 1.49 4.12 -1.70
N HIS A 45 1.89 2.86 -1.47
CA HIS A 45 2.18 1.89 -2.52
C HIS A 45 0.99 1.47 -3.37
N LEU A 46 -0.26 1.88 -3.06
CA LEU A 46 -1.39 1.76 -4.00
C LEU A 46 -1.40 2.91 -5.02
N GLN A 47 -0.91 4.08 -4.63
CA GLN A 47 -0.87 5.30 -5.44
C GLN A 47 0.44 5.45 -6.22
N PHE A 48 1.53 4.90 -5.70
CA PHE A 48 2.88 5.05 -6.26
C PHE A 48 3.53 3.69 -6.51
N SER A 49 4.12 3.55 -7.68
CA SER A 49 5.10 2.49 -7.95
C SER A 49 6.44 2.88 -7.35
N ALA A 50 7.42 1.97 -7.36
CA ALA A 50 8.78 2.27 -6.89
C ALA A 50 9.43 3.47 -7.59
N ARG A 51 9.03 3.78 -8.84
CA ARG A 51 9.69 4.81 -9.66
C ARG A 51 8.86 6.07 -9.89
N ARG A 52 7.53 5.95 -9.85
CA ARG A 52 6.62 7.03 -10.27
C ARG A 52 5.22 6.94 -9.65
N PRO A 53 4.49 8.06 -9.59
CA PRO A 53 3.05 8.03 -9.36
C PRO A 53 2.35 7.16 -10.41
N ARG A 54 1.36 6.38 -9.97
CA ARG A 54 0.45 5.67 -10.88
C ARG A 54 -0.54 6.64 -11.50
N ASN A 55 -1.01 6.36 -12.71
CA ASN A 55 -2.10 7.15 -13.29
C ASN A 55 -3.43 6.87 -12.54
N LYS A 56 -4.42 7.74 -12.67
CA LYS A 56 -5.67 7.65 -11.87
C LYS A 56 -6.47 6.38 -12.14
N ARG A 57 -6.45 5.84 -13.37
CA ARG A 57 -7.13 4.58 -13.72
C ARG A 57 -6.46 3.40 -13.05
N GLU A 58 -5.13 3.36 -13.06
CA GLU A 58 -4.32 2.34 -12.38
C GLU A 58 -4.51 2.40 -10.86
N GLN A 59 -4.51 3.59 -10.26
CA GLN A 59 -4.83 3.79 -8.84
C GLN A 59 -6.23 3.26 -8.51
N LEU A 60 -7.23 3.56 -9.35
CA LEU A 60 -8.61 3.08 -9.15
C LEU A 60 -8.70 1.55 -9.19
N LEU A 61 -7.99 0.91 -10.13
CA LEU A 61 -7.88 -0.55 -10.19
C LEU A 61 -7.27 -1.11 -8.89
N LYS A 62 -6.14 -0.55 -8.43
CA LYS A 62 -5.50 -0.96 -7.16
C LYS A 62 -6.43 -0.79 -5.96
N PHE A 63 -7.17 0.31 -5.90
CA PHE A 63 -8.19 0.55 -4.86
C PHE A 63 -9.32 -0.48 -4.89
N ASN A 64 -9.73 -0.92 -6.09
CA ASN A 64 -10.77 -1.93 -6.24
C ASN A 64 -10.30 -3.33 -5.83
N LEU A 65 -9.03 -3.64 -6.04
CA LEU A 65 -8.42 -4.92 -5.67
C LEU A 65 -8.02 -5.00 -4.20
N LEU A 66 -7.99 -3.89 -3.47
CA LEU A 66 -7.54 -3.86 -2.08
C LEU A 66 -8.28 -4.85 -1.16
N PRO A 67 -9.62 -4.98 -1.19
CA PRO A 67 -10.31 -5.95 -0.34
C PRO A 67 -9.80 -7.38 -0.55
N LEU A 68 -9.60 -7.75 -1.82
CA LEU A 68 -9.08 -9.06 -2.19
C LEU A 68 -7.64 -9.24 -1.73
N ALA A 69 -6.80 -8.21 -1.84
CA ALA A 69 -5.43 -8.23 -1.34
C ALA A 69 -5.36 -8.46 0.18
N LEU A 70 -6.28 -7.85 0.94
CA LEU A 70 -6.38 -8.09 2.38
C LEU A 70 -6.79 -9.53 2.70
N ASP A 71 -7.70 -10.10 1.92
CA ASP A 71 -8.09 -11.51 2.08
C ASP A 71 -6.94 -12.46 1.74
N VAL A 72 -6.13 -12.13 0.73
CA VAL A 72 -4.90 -12.88 0.42
C VAL A 72 -3.95 -12.82 1.60
N ILE A 73 -3.72 -11.64 2.21
CA ILE A 73 -2.85 -11.52 3.39
C ILE A 73 -3.35 -12.40 4.55
N ARG A 74 -4.66 -12.47 4.79
CA ARG A 74 -5.24 -13.30 5.87
C ARG A 74 -5.10 -14.80 5.64
N LYS A 75 -5.01 -15.24 4.38
CA LYS A 75 -5.03 -16.65 4.00
C LYS A 75 -3.68 -17.17 3.54
N ALA A 76 -2.73 -16.29 3.20
CA ALA A 76 -1.43 -16.66 2.69
C ALA A 76 -0.63 -17.45 3.74
N GLY A 77 -0.45 -18.74 3.47
CA GLY A 77 0.42 -19.65 4.23
C GLY A 77 1.84 -19.77 3.67
N THR A 78 2.18 -19.03 2.62
CA THR A 78 3.51 -19.02 1.99
C THR A 78 3.91 -17.60 1.60
N LEU A 79 5.19 -17.26 1.73
CA LEU A 79 5.77 -16.03 1.20
C LEU A 79 6.43 -16.32 -0.15
N GLN A 80 5.88 -15.76 -1.23
CA GLN A 80 6.39 -16.02 -2.59
C GLN A 80 7.72 -15.31 -2.87
N GLU A 81 7.82 -14.02 -2.53
CA GLU A 81 9.03 -13.22 -2.73
C GLU A 81 9.21 -12.28 -1.55
N TYR A 82 10.46 -12.12 -1.11
CA TYR A 82 10.81 -11.16 -0.08
C TYR A 82 12.14 -10.50 -0.42
N ARG A 83 12.27 -9.22 -0.06
CA ARG A 83 13.50 -8.46 -0.24
C ARG A 83 14.14 -8.21 1.12
N LYS A 84 15.39 -8.63 1.28
CA LYS A 84 16.23 -8.18 2.39
C LYS A 84 16.84 -6.84 1.98
N CYS A 85 16.38 -5.74 2.56
CA CYS A 85 17.05 -4.44 2.41
C CYS A 85 17.89 -4.27 3.70
N LEU A 86 19.21 -4.12 3.59
CA LEU A 86 20.09 -3.84 4.73
C LEU A 86 19.82 -2.39 5.17
N MET A 87 19.34 -2.19 6.40
CA MET A 87 19.18 -0.87 6.98
C MET A 87 20.35 -0.58 7.91
N GLU A 88 21.05 0.55 7.69
CA GLU A 88 22.02 1.10 8.64
C GLU A 88 21.26 1.53 9.91
N PHE A 89 21.32 0.74 10.99
CA PHE A 89 20.89 1.19 12.30
C PHE A 89 22.04 1.98 12.94
N GLY A 90 21.89 3.31 13.13
CA GLY A 90 22.83 4.04 14.01
C GLY A 90 23.14 5.51 13.75
N GLU A 91 22.56 6.22 12.77
CA GLU A 91 22.85 7.67 12.64
C GLU A 91 21.61 8.54 12.44
N LYS A 92 21.54 9.65 13.19
CA LYS A 92 20.52 10.71 13.02
C LYS A 92 20.74 11.41 11.67
N LYS A 93 20.15 10.89 10.59
CA LYS A 93 20.15 11.59 9.30
C LYS A 93 18.92 12.51 9.19
N ARG A 94 19.17 13.82 9.00
CA ARG A 94 18.17 14.79 8.50
C ARG A 94 17.57 14.22 7.23
N TRP A 95 16.24 14.23 7.14
CA TRP A 95 15.45 13.74 6.01
C TRP A 95 15.91 14.36 4.68
N PHE A 96 16.93 13.79 4.04
CA PHE A 96 17.33 14.08 2.68
C PHE A 96 17.33 12.79 1.88
N LYS A 97 16.39 12.78 0.93
CA LYS A 97 16.13 11.83 -0.15
C LYS A 97 17.22 10.77 -0.37
N SER A 98 16.94 9.53 0.05
CA SER A 98 17.56 8.37 -0.58
C SER A 98 16.61 7.82 -1.63
N HIS A 99 16.75 8.29 -2.86
CA HIS A 99 16.44 7.48 -4.05
C HIS A 99 17.65 6.60 -4.32
N LYS A 100 17.80 5.46 -3.63
CA LYS A 100 18.74 4.41 -4.04
C LYS A 100 18.19 3.03 -3.70
N ASN A 101 17.72 2.38 -4.76
CA ASN A 101 17.78 0.94 -5.01
C ASN A 101 17.29 0.01 -3.88
N CYS A 102 15.98 0.04 -3.65
CA CYS A 102 15.12 -1.15 -3.61
C CYS A 102 13.97 -0.79 -4.61
#